data_AF-A0A261KIU5-F1
#
_entry.id   AF-A0A261KIU5-F1
#
_cell.length_a   1.000
_cell.length_b   1.000
_cell.length_c   1.000
_cell.angle_alpha   90.00
_cell.angle_beta   90.00
_cell.angle_gamma   90.00
#
_symmetry.space_group_name_H-M   'P 1'
#
loop_
_entity.id
_entity.type
_entity.pdbx_description
1 polymer ?
#
loop_
_entity_poly.entity_id
_entity_poly.type
_entity_poly.pdbx_seq_one_letter_code
_entity_poly.pdbx_strand_id
1 'polypeptide(L)'
;MLNVKYKQQKEKLEIMTEESSLNHPQKLTELYRKFYRANKKYNPKTNAVLKPIDIASKTILEADPSFAGETLVYVVAAEVSKLMDRVHASTAEGRWIFKKREEEREAILKFAEYFVQDVFYETFAGDRARLAGRQINLIRDTCEFLYRLENDKDNKENPNQVDDESE
;
A
#
# COMPACT_ATOMS: atom_id res chain seq x y z
N MET A 1 46.18 31.26 -40.60
CA MET A 1 44.98 31.42 -39.75
C MET A 1 44.19 30.12 -39.83
N LEU A 2 44.06 29.38 -38.73
CA LEU A 2 43.31 28.11 -38.67
C LEU A 2 41.92 28.38 -38.08
N ASN A 3 40.87 28.17 -38.87
CA ASN A 3 39.49 28.26 -38.41
C ASN A 3 39.09 26.95 -37.73
N VAL A 4 38.93 26.98 -36.41
CA VAL A 4 38.37 25.88 -35.63
C VAL A 4 36.86 26.09 -35.51
N LYS A 5 36.06 25.20 -36.13
CA LYS A 5 34.61 25.13 -35.89
C LYS A 5 34.35 24.20 -34.72
N TYR A 6 33.93 24.74 -33.58
CA TYR A 6 33.40 23.97 -32.47
C TYR A 6 31.99 23.48 -32.82
N LYS A 7 31.78 22.16 -32.92
CA LYS A 7 30.44 21.56 -32.98
C LYS A 7 30.07 21.14 -31.57
N GLN A 8 29.17 21.87 -30.92
CA GLN A 8 28.53 21.41 -29.69
C GLN A 8 27.69 20.17 -30.02
N GLN A 9 28.12 19.01 -29.57
CA GLN A 9 27.24 17.85 -29.47
C GLN A 9 26.28 18.15 -28.32
N LYS A 10 24.99 18.25 -28.62
CA LYS A 10 23.94 18.27 -27.59
C LYS A 10 24.00 16.94 -26.87
N GLU A 11 24.51 16.93 -25.64
CA GLU A 11 24.22 15.86 -24.70
C GLU A 11 22.72 15.84 -24.48
N LYS A 12 22.06 14.89 -25.13
CA LYS A 12 20.67 14.54 -24.84
C LYS A 12 20.73 13.77 -23.53
N LEU A 13 20.29 14.40 -22.44
CA LEU A 13 19.93 13.69 -21.22
C LEU A 13 18.77 12.75 -21.57
N GLU A 14 19.09 11.49 -21.85
CA GLU A 14 18.11 10.42 -21.82
C GLU A 14 17.85 10.13 -20.34
N ILE A 15 16.78 10.73 -19.82
CA ILE A 15 16.16 10.24 -18.61
C ILE A 15 15.70 8.83 -18.96
N MET A 16 16.50 7.82 -18.60
CA MET A 16 16.00 6.46 -18.45
C MET A 16 14.91 6.54 -17.40
N THR A 17 13.67 6.70 -17.85
CA THR A 17 12.50 6.26 -17.09
C THR A 17 12.51 4.74 -17.13
N GLU A 18 13.53 4.12 -16.54
CA GLU A 18 13.20 2.96 -15.74
C GLU A 18 12.14 3.50 -14.79
N GLU A 19 10.96 2.87 -14.75
CA GLU A 19 10.10 2.98 -13.59
C GLU A 19 10.98 2.54 -12.43
N SER A 20 11.73 3.49 -11.88
CA SER A 20 12.51 3.29 -10.69
C SER A 20 11.58 2.60 -9.70
N SER A 21 12.14 1.79 -8.84
CA SER A 21 11.49 1.21 -7.66
C SER A 21 10.70 2.21 -6.76
N LEU A 22 10.62 3.50 -7.15
CA LEU A 22 9.64 4.53 -6.81
C LEU A 22 8.20 4.01 -7.03
N ASN A 23 7.34 3.82 -6.04
CA ASN A 23 7.27 4.35 -4.68
C ASN A 23 6.37 3.35 -3.93
N HIS A 24 6.95 2.33 -3.26
CA HIS A 24 6.15 1.30 -2.55
C HIS A 24 5.05 1.90 -1.68
N PRO A 25 5.29 2.98 -0.91
CA PRO A 25 4.23 3.63 -0.15
C PRO A 25 3.02 4.07 -0.99
N GLN A 26 3.26 4.67 -2.16
CA GLN A 26 2.19 5.08 -3.07
C GLN A 26 1.42 3.89 -3.60
N LYS A 27 2.13 2.87 -4.12
CA LYS A 27 1.47 1.70 -4.69
C LYS A 27 0.67 0.92 -3.65
N LEU A 28 1.22 0.74 -2.46
CA LEU A 28 0.51 0.12 -1.34
C LEU A 28 -0.76 0.92 -1.01
N THR A 29 -0.64 2.24 -0.90
CA THR A 29 -1.77 3.14 -0.62
C THR A 29 -2.86 3.03 -1.68
N GLU A 30 -2.50 3.04 -2.96
CA GLU A 30 -3.44 2.84 -4.07
C GLU A 30 -4.13 1.47 -4.01
N LEU A 31 -3.39 0.40 -3.69
CA LEU A 31 -3.92 -0.95 -3.67
C LEU A 31 -4.90 -1.16 -2.50
N TYR A 32 -4.49 -0.85 -1.26
CA TYR A 32 -5.38 -1.12 -0.13
C TYR A 32 -6.60 -0.19 -0.10
N ARG A 33 -6.47 1.06 -0.60
CA ARG A 33 -7.60 2.00 -0.73
C ARG A 33 -8.72 1.50 -1.66
N LYS A 34 -8.46 0.51 -2.50
CA LYS A 34 -9.49 -0.09 -3.37
C LYS A 34 -10.47 -0.96 -2.61
N PHE A 35 -10.05 -1.60 -1.51
CA PHE A 35 -10.93 -2.48 -0.72
C PHE A 35 -11.19 -1.96 0.70
N TYR A 36 -10.27 -1.20 1.29
CA TYR A 36 -10.33 -0.72 2.67
C TYR A 36 -10.13 0.79 2.75
N ARG A 37 -10.95 1.47 3.56
CA ARG A 37 -10.71 2.85 4.01
C ARG A 37 -10.91 2.94 5.51
N ALA A 38 -10.30 3.93 6.16
CA ALA A 38 -10.66 4.28 7.53
C ALA A 38 -12.12 4.80 7.57
N ASN A 39 -12.81 4.55 8.69
CA ASN A 39 -14.22 4.95 8.85
C ASN A 39 -14.40 6.46 8.83
N LYS A 40 -13.59 7.17 9.63
CA LYS A 40 -13.68 8.63 9.69
C LYS A 40 -13.20 9.26 8.39
N LYS A 41 -14.07 10.03 7.75
CA LYS A 41 -13.75 10.81 6.56
C LYS A 41 -12.79 11.94 6.86
N TYR A 42 -12.94 12.62 7.99
CA TYR A 42 -12.05 13.68 8.43
C TYR A 42 -11.14 13.19 9.56
N ASN A 43 -9.84 13.46 9.43
CA ASN A 43 -8.83 13.14 10.44
C ASN A 43 -8.90 11.70 10.98
N PRO A 44 -8.83 10.67 10.11
CA PRO A 44 -8.77 9.29 10.58
C PRO A 44 -7.53 9.05 11.45
N LYS A 45 -7.66 8.14 12.43
CA LYS A 45 -6.55 7.74 13.29
C LYS A 45 -5.50 7.00 12.48
N THR A 46 -4.22 7.18 12.79
CA THR A 46 -3.10 6.53 12.11
C THR A 46 -3.23 5.01 12.05
N ASN A 47 -3.56 4.38 13.18
CA ASN A 47 -3.76 2.93 13.28
C ASN A 47 -4.94 2.42 12.45
N ALA A 48 -5.92 3.28 12.17
CA ALA A 48 -7.04 2.95 11.28
C ALA A 48 -6.59 2.97 9.82
N VAL A 49 -5.80 3.95 9.42
CA VAL A 49 -5.32 4.11 8.04
C VAL A 49 -4.38 2.97 7.63
N LEU A 50 -3.46 2.60 8.52
CA LEU A 50 -2.38 1.66 8.21
C LEU A 50 -2.74 0.19 8.42
N LYS A 51 -3.98 -0.12 8.81
CA LYS A 51 -4.41 -1.45 9.25
C LYS A 51 -4.10 -2.58 8.25
N PRO A 52 -4.32 -2.43 6.92
CA PRO A 52 -3.95 -3.46 5.96
C PRO A 52 -2.44 -3.72 5.90
N ILE A 53 -1.61 -2.67 5.99
CA ILE A 53 -0.15 -2.77 6.02
C ILE A 53 0.31 -3.46 7.30
N ASP A 54 -0.26 -3.06 8.44
CA ASP A 54 0.10 -3.60 9.75
C ASP A 54 -0.18 -5.09 9.83
N ILE A 55 -1.32 -5.53 9.29
CA ILE A 55 -1.68 -6.94 9.23
C ILE A 55 -0.77 -7.70 8.28
N ALA A 56 -0.48 -7.17 7.09
CA ALA A 56 0.42 -7.83 6.15
C ALA A 56 1.83 -8.00 6.73
N SER A 57 2.41 -6.93 7.29
CA SER A 57 3.71 -6.99 7.97
C SER A 57 3.70 -8.00 9.12
N LYS A 58 2.72 -7.90 10.02
CA LYS A 58 2.61 -8.82 11.17
C LYS A 58 2.50 -10.27 10.72
N THR A 59 1.71 -10.54 9.69
CA THR A 59 1.51 -11.88 9.14
C THR A 59 2.83 -12.46 8.65
N ILE A 60 3.63 -11.69 7.92
CA ILE A 60 4.95 -12.17 7.44
C ILE A 60 5.91 -12.45 8.60
N LEU A 61 5.91 -11.58 9.62
CA LEU A 61 6.77 -11.71 10.80
C LEU A 61 6.43 -12.94 11.64
N GLU A 62 5.15 -13.30 11.73
CA GLU A 62 4.65 -14.41 12.55
C GLU A 62 4.45 -15.72 11.77
N ALA A 63 4.44 -15.67 10.44
CA ALA A 63 4.25 -16.85 9.59
C ALA A 63 5.37 -17.88 9.77
N ASP A 64 5.00 -19.16 9.65
CA ASP A 64 5.94 -20.28 9.64
C ASP A 64 7.05 -20.02 8.60
N PRO A 65 8.34 -20.19 8.95
CA PRO A 65 9.45 -19.96 8.04
C PRO A 65 9.38 -20.76 6.72
N SER A 66 8.67 -21.90 6.71
CA SER A 66 8.43 -22.71 5.51
C SER A 66 7.45 -22.06 4.52
N PHE A 67 6.63 -21.10 4.96
CA PHE A 67 5.76 -20.34 4.06
C PHE A 67 6.60 -19.31 3.29
N ALA A 68 6.72 -19.54 1.99
CA ALA A 68 7.47 -18.71 1.06
C ALA A 68 6.74 -18.57 -0.28
N GLY A 69 7.16 -17.60 -1.08
CA GLY A 69 6.63 -17.37 -2.43
C GLY A 69 5.11 -17.23 -2.43
N GLU A 70 4.45 -18.01 -3.29
CA GLU A 70 2.99 -17.99 -3.46
C GLU A 70 2.23 -18.39 -2.18
N THR A 71 2.77 -19.34 -1.40
CA THR A 71 2.12 -19.74 -0.13
C THR A 71 2.06 -18.56 0.84
N LEU A 72 3.16 -17.79 0.95
CA LEU A 72 3.19 -16.61 1.82
C LEU A 72 2.22 -15.52 1.33
N VAL A 73 2.08 -15.34 0.01
CA VAL A 73 1.05 -14.45 -0.58
C VAL A 73 -0.34 -14.85 -0.10
N TYR A 74 -0.71 -16.13 -0.20
CA TYR A 74 -2.04 -16.59 0.21
C TYR A 74 -2.29 -16.45 1.71
N VAL A 75 -1.27 -16.65 2.54
CA VAL A 75 -1.36 -16.45 4.00
C VAL A 75 -1.62 -14.97 4.32
N VAL A 76 -0.90 -14.05 3.68
CA VAL A 76 -1.14 -12.60 3.83
C VAL A 76 -2.54 -12.22 3.33
N ALA A 77 -2.95 -12.72 2.16
CA ALA A 77 -4.28 -12.45 1.60
C ALA A 77 -5.39 -12.94 2.54
N ALA A 78 -5.23 -14.12 3.14
CA ALA A 78 -6.20 -14.68 4.09
C ALA A 78 -6.33 -13.82 5.35
N GLU A 79 -5.24 -13.36 5.95
CA GLU A 79 -5.27 -12.50 7.14
C GLU A 79 -5.87 -11.11 6.84
N VAL A 80 -5.58 -10.54 5.67
CA VAL A 80 -6.22 -9.29 5.22
C VAL A 80 -7.71 -9.51 4.91
N SER A 81 -8.10 -10.66 4.36
CA SER A 81 -9.52 -11.01 4.19
C SER A 81 -10.25 -11.10 5.52
N LYS A 82 -9.63 -11.69 6.56
CA LYS A 82 -10.20 -11.71 7.92
C LYS A 82 -10.34 -10.32 8.53
N LEU A 83 -9.49 -9.35 8.18
CA LEU A 83 -9.73 -7.94 8.52
C LEU A 83 -11.03 -7.47 7.87
N MET A 84 -11.18 -7.70 6.56
CA MET A 84 -12.36 -7.23 5.84
C MET A 84 -13.65 -7.89 6.35
N ASP A 85 -13.63 -9.18 6.69
CA ASP A 85 -14.80 -9.84 7.30
C ASP A 85 -15.23 -9.17 8.61
N ARG A 86 -14.26 -8.76 9.45
CA ARG A 86 -14.56 -8.01 10.68
C ARG A 86 -15.06 -6.59 10.40
N VAL A 87 -14.54 -5.94 9.36
CA VAL A 87 -15.01 -4.63 8.88
C VAL A 87 -16.46 -4.72 8.40
N HIS A 88 -16.79 -5.72 7.57
CA HIS A 88 -18.17 -5.99 7.12
C HIS A 88 -19.11 -6.33 8.27
N ALA A 89 -18.60 -6.99 9.31
CA ALA A 89 -19.35 -7.30 10.53
C ALA A 89 -19.41 -6.13 11.54
N SER A 90 -18.85 -4.96 11.21
CA SER A 90 -18.73 -3.79 12.11
C SER A 90 -18.03 -4.10 13.44
N THR A 91 -17.19 -5.13 13.49
CA THR A 91 -16.40 -5.54 14.67
C THR A 91 -14.95 -5.05 14.62
N ALA A 92 -14.56 -4.42 13.51
CA ALA A 92 -13.28 -3.75 13.35
C ALA A 92 -13.47 -2.40 12.65
N GLU A 93 -12.71 -1.39 13.09
CA GLU A 93 -12.64 -0.11 12.39
C GLU A 93 -12.20 -0.30 10.93
N GLY A 94 -12.89 0.42 10.03
CA GLY A 94 -12.69 0.43 8.59
C GLY A 94 -14.01 0.34 7.83
N ARG A 95 -14.01 0.81 6.58
CA ARG A 95 -15.14 0.71 5.65
C ARG A 95 -14.69 0.00 4.38
N TRP A 96 -15.59 -0.77 3.79
CA TRP A 96 -15.37 -1.47 2.53
C TRP A 96 -15.80 -0.59 1.35
N ILE A 97 -15.22 -0.86 0.17
CA ILE A 97 -15.54 -0.13 -1.08
C ILE A 97 -16.34 -0.99 -2.05
N PHE A 98 -15.99 -2.27 -2.18
CA PHE A 98 -16.62 -3.18 -3.14
C PHE A 98 -17.98 -3.66 -2.65
N LYS A 99 -18.97 -3.71 -3.56
CA LYS A 99 -20.27 -4.34 -3.27
C LYS A 99 -20.22 -5.86 -3.38
N LYS A 100 -19.38 -6.39 -4.28
CA LYS A 100 -19.23 -7.82 -4.50
C LYS A 100 -18.00 -8.34 -3.76
N ARG A 101 -18.19 -9.39 -2.95
CA ARG A 101 -17.11 -10.02 -2.18
C ARG A 101 -16.03 -10.67 -3.08
N GLU A 102 -16.36 -11.07 -4.30
CA GLU A 102 -15.38 -11.63 -5.25
C GLU A 102 -14.35 -10.59 -5.70
N GLU A 103 -14.82 -9.41 -6.13
CA GLU A 103 -13.96 -8.29 -6.55
C GLU A 103 -13.09 -7.80 -5.38
N GLU A 104 -13.63 -7.81 -4.16
CA GLU A 104 -12.88 -7.52 -2.94
C GLU A 104 -11.74 -8.51 -2.70
N ARG A 105 -12.00 -9.82 -2.82
CA ARG A 105 -10.96 -10.86 -2.67
C ARG A 105 -9.86 -10.73 -3.71
N GLU A 106 -10.20 -10.41 -4.96
CA GLU A 106 -9.20 -10.16 -6.00
C GLU A 106 -8.33 -8.93 -5.70
N ALA A 107 -8.93 -7.85 -5.18
CA ALA A 107 -8.19 -6.67 -4.78
C ALA A 107 -7.26 -6.92 -3.58
N ILE A 108 -7.71 -7.74 -2.62
CA ILE A 108 -6.89 -8.18 -1.49
C ILE A 108 -5.73 -9.04 -1.97
N LEU A 109 -5.96 -9.98 -2.90
CA LEU A 109 -4.91 -10.82 -3.45
C LEU A 109 -3.83 -9.98 -4.16
N LYS A 110 -4.22 -9.01 -5.00
CA LYS A 110 -3.28 -8.08 -5.65
C LYS A 110 -2.46 -7.26 -4.64
N PHE A 111 -3.07 -6.85 -3.54
CA PHE A 111 -2.35 -6.17 -2.46
C PHE A 111 -1.35 -7.11 -1.79
N ALA A 112 -1.75 -8.33 -1.46
CA ALA A 112 -0.89 -9.32 -0.82
C ALA A 112 0.28 -9.74 -1.73
N GLU A 113 0.03 -9.94 -3.02
CA GLU A 113 1.04 -10.22 -4.03
C GLU A 113 2.10 -9.12 -4.04
N TYR A 114 1.70 -7.86 -4.18
CA TYR A 114 2.63 -6.73 -4.19
C TYR A 114 3.39 -6.57 -2.87
N PHE A 115 2.71 -6.79 -1.73
CA PHE A 115 3.36 -6.69 -0.43
C PHE A 115 4.43 -7.78 -0.24
N VAL A 116 4.16 -9.00 -0.70
CA VAL A 116 5.10 -10.11 -0.51
C VAL A 116 6.22 -10.08 -1.55
N GLN A 117 5.90 -9.89 -2.83
CA GLN A 117 6.90 -9.93 -3.90
C GLN A 117 7.72 -8.65 -3.90
N ASP A 118 7.11 -7.51 -4.20
CA ASP A 118 7.84 -6.24 -4.40
C ASP A 118 8.34 -5.62 -3.10
N VAL A 119 7.54 -5.68 -2.03
CA VAL A 119 7.96 -5.09 -0.76
C VAL A 119 8.86 -6.07 -0.02
N PHE A 120 8.36 -7.24 0.37
CA PHE A 120 9.13 -8.14 1.22
C PHE A 120 10.33 -8.81 0.51
N TYR A 121 10.14 -9.43 -0.66
CA TYR A 121 11.24 -10.10 -1.35
C TYR A 121 12.20 -9.11 -2.02
N GLU A 122 11.72 -8.14 -2.80
CA GLU A 122 12.64 -7.24 -3.52
C GLU A 122 13.27 -6.18 -2.60
N THR A 123 12.50 -5.51 -1.74
CA THR A 123 13.04 -4.42 -0.90
C THR A 123 13.76 -4.93 0.35
N PHE A 124 13.15 -5.92 1.02
CA PHE A 124 13.68 -6.48 2.27
C PHE A 124 14.51 -7.74 2.06
N ALA A 125 14.71 -8.20 0.82
CA ALA A 125 15.44 -9.44 0.50
C ALA A 125 14.86 -10.70 1.18
N GLY A 126 13.55 -10.69 1.47
CA GLY A 126 12.89 -11.77 2.22
C GLY A 126 13.32 -11.88 3.69
N ASP A 127 14.02 -10.86 4.23
CA ASP A 127 14.52 -10.87 5.59
C ASP A 127 13.49 -10.27 6.56
N ARG A 128 12.93 -11.14 7.43
CA ARG A 128 11.95 -10.77 8.46
C ARG A 128 12.53 -9.78 9.48
N ALA A 129 13.80 -9.88 9.83
CA ALA A 129 14.42 -8.94 10.77
C ALA A 129 14.55 -7.54 10.16
N ARG A 130 14.86 -7.46 8.86
CA ARG A 130 14.84 -6.18 8.13
C ARG A 130 13.43 -5.62 8.01
N LEU A 131 12.43 -6.47 7.75
CA LEU A 131 11.03 -6.06 7.72
C LEU A 131 10.56 -5.52 9.08
N ALA A 132 11.00 -6.09 10.20
CA ALA A 132 10.70 -5.57 11.54
C ALA A 132 11.46 -4.27 11.90
N GLY A 133 12.39 -3.83 11.05
CA GLY A 133 13.29 -2.72 11.31
C GLY A 133 12.73 -1.33 10.94
N ARG A 134 13.59 -0.32 10.96
CA ARG A 134 13.20 1.08 10.70
C ARG A 134 12.62 1.31 9.30
N GLN A 135 13.01 0.51 8.31
CA GLN A 135 12.63 0.73 6.91
C GLN A 135 11.13 0.50 6.68
N ILE A 136 10.47 -0.45 7.37
CA ILE A 136 9.01 -0.58 7.26
C ILE A 136 8.27 0.61 7.88
N ASN A 137 8.82 1.20 8.94
CA ASN A 137 8.21 2.37 9.57
C ASN A 137 8.22 3.58 8.62
N LEU A 138 9.30 3.78 7.86
CA LEU A 138 9.34 4.81 6.82
C LEU A 138 8.29 4.57 5.74
N ILE A 139 8.09 3.31 5.33
CA ILE A 139 7.03 2.96 4.37
C ILE A 139 5.65 3.28 4.98
N ARG A 140 5.41 2.88 6.22
CA ARG A 140 4.16 3.13 6.96
C ARG A 140 3.84 4.61 7.10
N ASP A 141 4.79 5.41 7.57
CA ASP A 141 4.61 6.85 7.76
C ASP A 141 4.32 7.55 6.43
N THR A 142 4.99 7.11 5.35
CA THR A 142 4.75 7.64 4.00
C THR A 142 3.38 7.21 3.46
N CYS A 143 2.94 5.97 3.70
CA CYS A 143 1.60 5.50 3.36
C CYS A 143 0.51 6.30 4.09
N GLU A 144 0.72 6.62 5.37
CA GLU A 144 -0.22 7.46 6.12
C GLU A 144 -0.34 8.84 5.48
N PHE A 145 0.80 9.48 5.19
CA PHE A 145 0.82 10.79 4.56
C PHE A 145 0.10 10.79 3.20
N LEU A 146 0.41 9.82 2.34
CA LEU A 146 -0.21 9.68 1.03
C LEU A 146 -1.71 9.39 1.13
N TYR A 147 -2.12 8.55 2.08
CA TYR A 147 -3.54 8.30 2.32
C TYR A 147 -4.26 9.59 2.68
N ARG A 148 -3.69 10.41 3.57
CA ARG A 148 -4.30 11.69 3.98
C ARG A 148 -4.44 12.64 2.80
N LEU A 149 -3.39 12.79 1.97
CA LEU A 149 -3.45 13.62 0.76
C LEU A 149 -4.57 13.16 -0.18
N GLU A 150 -4.65 11.87 -0.47
CA GLU A 150 -5.67 11.32 -1.36
C GLU A 150 -7.07 11.39 -0.72
N ASN A 151 -7.18 11.34 0.60
CA ASN A 151 -8.45 11.51 1.31
C ASN A 151 -8.92 12.97 1.32
N ASP A 152 -7.99 13.94 1.43
CA ASP A 152 -8.29 15.37 1.32
C ASP A 152 -8.77 15.74 -0.09
N LYS A 153 -8.24 15.09 -1.13
CA LYS A 153 -8.75 15.21 -2.51
C LYS A 153 -10.18 14.69 -2.61
N ASP A 154 -10.43 13.45 -2.15
CA ASP A 154 -11.77 12.85 -2.15
C ASP A 154 -12.79 13.74 -1.42
N ASN A 155 -12.39 14.35 -0.29
CA ASN A 155 -13.23 15.22 0.53
C ASN A 155 -13.57 16.55 -0.17
N LYS A 156 -12.63 17.13 -0.93
CA LYS A 156 -12.87 18.34 -1.72
C LYS A 156 -13.82 18.09 -2.89
N GLU A 157 -13.72 16.92 -3.51
CA GLU A 157 -14.58 16.53 -4.64
C GLU A 157 -15.99 16.15 -4.17
N ASN A 158 -16.12 15.58 -2.97
CA ASN A 158 -17.40 15.11 -2.42
C ASN A 158 -17.70 15.68 -1.02
N PRO A 159 -17.94 17.01 -0.89
CA PRO A 159 -18.11 17.65 0.42
C PRO A 159 -19.35 17.15 1.18
N ASN A 160 -20.40 16.72 0.47
CA ASN A 160 -21.73 16.42 1.05
C ASN A 160 -21.99 14.94 1.38
N GLN A 161 -21.02 14.04 1.22
CA GLN A 161 -21.16 12.68 1.77
C GLN A 161 -21.00 12.75 3.29
N VAL A 162 -22.12 12.56 4.00
CA VAL A 162 -22.20 12.51 5.46
C VAL A 162 -21.57 11.21 5.94
N ASP A 163 -20.85 11.26 7.05
CA ASP A 163 -20.34 10.07 7.72
C ASP A 163 -21.54 9.26 8.25
N ASP A 164 -21.71 8.01 7.79
CA ASP A 164 -22.57 7.06 8.50
C ASP A 164 -21.86 6.72 9.81
N GLU A 165 -22.11 7.54 10.83
CA GLU A 165 -21.78 7.26 12.22
C GLU A 165 -22.62 6.05 12.65
N SER A 166 -22.07 4.84 12.46
CA SER A 166 -22.53 3.68 13.22
C SER A 166 -21.94 3.80 14.62
N GLU A 167 -22.78 4.26 15.55
CA GLU A 167 -22.57 4.17 17.01
C GLU A 167 -22.31 2.73 17.47
#